data_AF-A0A4W5LKM9-F1
#
_entry.id   AF-A0A4W5LKM9-F1
#
_cell.length_a   1.000
_cell.length_b   1.000
_cell.length_c   1.000
_cell.angle_alpha   90.00
_cell.angle_beta   90.00
_cell.angle_gamma   90.00
#
_symmetry.space_group_name_H-M   'P 1'
#
loop_
_entity.id
_entity.type
_entity.pdbx_description
1 polymer ?
#
loop_
_entity_poly.entity_id
_entity_poly.type
_entity_poly.pdbx_seq_one_letter_code
_entity_poly.pdbx_strand_id
1 'polypeptide(L)'
;MFESQDQDCVFMETHMNPKRRQHMVLECIPLPRELGDMAPIYFKKAIMECDEEWAMNKKVVDLSSKDIRHAVPRGLPYFSVDFGLQGGFAHVIEN
;
A
#
# COMPACT_ATOMS: atom_id res chain seq x y z
N MET A 1 -15.73 -9.73 -9.83
CA MET A 1 -16.45 -8.63 -10.51
C MET A 1 -15.56 -7.95 -11.54
N PHE A 2 -14.43 -7.37 -11.13
CA PHE A 2 -13.55 -6.64 -12.04
C PHE A 2 -12.77 -7.54 -13.02
N GLU A 3 -12.36 -8.73 -12.58
CA GLU A 3 -11.73 -9.72 -13.46
C GLU A 3 -12.62 -10.08 -14.67
N SER A 4 -13.93 -10.28 -14.47
CA SER A 4 -14.86 -10.54 -15.58
C SER A 4 -15.08 -9.35 -16.51
N GLN A 5 -14.60 -8.16 -16.13
CA GLN A 5 -14.62 -6.93 -16.94
C GLN A 5 -13.25 -6.63 -17.56
N ASP A 6 -12.30 -7.57 -17.52
CA ASP A 6 -10.93 -7.35 -17.98
C ASP A 6 -10.22 -6.19 -17.24
N GLN A 7 -10.51 -6.09 -15.95
CA GLN A 7 -9.91 -5.12 -15.05
C GLN A 7 -9.19 -5.83 -13.90
N ASP A 8 -8.10 -5.21 -13.47
CA ASP A 8 -7.44 -5.52 -12.22
C ASP A 8 -7.83 -4.48 -11.15
N CYS A 9 -7.36 -4.65 -9.92
CA CYS A 9 -7.69 -3.80 -8.79
C CYS A 9 -6.46 -3.43 -7.97
N VAL A 10 -6.41 -2.19 -7.51
CA VAL A 10 -5.51 -1.79 -6.44
C VAL A 10 -6.35 -1.51 -5.20
N PHE A 11 -5.96 -2.10 -4.08
CA PHE A 11 -6.55 -1.79 -2.79
C PHE A 11 -5.55 -0.98 -1.98
N MET A 12 -5.98 0.13 -1.38
CA MET A 12 -5.09 0.95 -0.57
C MET A 12 -5.77 1.48 0.68
N GLU A 13 -4.97 1.63 1.73
CA GLU A 13 -5.37 2.35 2.95
C GLU A 13 -4.25 3.27 3.40
N THR A 14 -4.63 4.43 3.92
CA THR A 14 -3.70 5.42 4.44
C THR A 14 -4.07 5.79 5.87
N HIS A 15 -3.18 5.51 6.81
CA HIS A 15 -3.35 5.81 8.21
C HIS A 15 -2.34 6.86 8.65
N MET A 16 -2.72 8.15 8.57
CA MET A 16 -1.79 9.28 8.80
C MET A 16 -1.69 9.71 10.27
N ASN A 17 -2.81 9.74 11.00
CA ASN A 17 -2.85 10.34 12.34
C ASN A 17 -3.70 9.52 13.31
N PRO A 18 -3.08 8.57 14.03
CA PRO A 18 -3.77 7.70 15.00
C PRO A 18 -4.53 8.49 16.08
N LYS A 19 -4.09 9.70 16.41
CA LYS A 19 -4.71 10.54 17.46
C LYS A 19 -6.06 11.11 17.02
N ARG A 20 -6.31 11.26 15.71
CA ARG A 20 -7.55 11.82 15.18
C ARG A 20 -8.71 10.80 15.16
N ARG A 21 -8.45 9.51 15.40
CA ARG A 21 -9.46 8.43 15.48
C ARG A 21 -10.42 8.45 14.28
N GLN A 22 -9.88 8.62 13.08
CA GLN A 22 -10.66 8.58 11.86
C GLN A 22 -11.12 7.14 11.57
N HIS A 23 -12.24 6.99 10.86
CA HIS A 23 -12.66 5.69 10.37
C HIS A 23 -11.66 5.16 9.35
N MET A 24 -11.41 3.85 9.43
CA MET A 24 -10.66 3.14 8.41
C MET A 24 -11.46 3.14 7.11
N VAL A 25 -10.78 3.46 6.00
CA VAL A 25 -11.33 3.36 4.65
C VAL A 25 -10.32 2.57 3.84
N LEU A 26 -10.79 1.45 3.27
CA LEU A 26 -10.04 0.67 2.29
C LEU A 26 -10.57 1.04 0.90
N GLU A 27 -9.75 1.73 0.13
CA GLU A 27 -10.09 2.18 -1.22
C GLU A 27 -9.88 1.03 -2.19
N CYS A 28 -10.81 0.85 -3.14
CA CYS A 28 -10.71 -0.11 -4.22
C CYS A 28 -10.73 0.66 -5.54
N ILE A 29 -9.62 0.62 -6.26
CA ILE A 29 -9.44 1.33 -7.52
C ILE A 29 -9.33 0.29 -8.63
N PRO A 30 -10.39 0.09 -9.46
CA PRO A 30 -10.30 -0.75 -10.63
C PRO A 30 -9.52 -0.05 -11.74
N LEU A 31 -8.73 -0.81 -12.48
CA LEU A 31 -7.89 -0.30 -13.55
C LEU A 31 -7.77 -1.34 -14.67
N PRO A 32 -7.51 -0.91 -15.93
CA PRO A 32 -7.17 -1.83 -17.00
C PRO A 32 -6.05 -2.79 -16.59
N ARG A 33 -6.16 -4.05 -16.99
CA ARG A 33 -5.21 -5.11 -16.61
C ARG A 33 -3.75 -4.77 -16.93
N GLU A 34 -3.49 -4.16 -18.09
CA GLU A 34 -2.14 -3.70 -18.47
C GLU A 34 -1.53 -2.69 -17.47
N LEU A 35 -2.36 -1.84 -16.86
CA LEU A 35 -1.91 -0.92 -15.81
C LEU A 35 -1.77 -1.64 -14.45
N GLY A 36 -2.63 -2.63 -14.19
CA GLY A 36 -2.54 -3.52 -13.03
C GLY A 36 -1.18 -4.24 -12.97
N ASP A 37 -0.78 -4.85 -14.07
CA ASP A 37 0.50 -5.56 -14.21
C ASP A 37 1.72 -4.66 -13.90
N MET A 38 1.61 -3.37 -14.20
CA MET A 38 2.66 -2.38 -13.98
C MET A 38 2.56 -1.67 -12.62
N ALA A 39 1.41 -1.75 -11.94
CA ALA A 39 1.16 -1.04 -10.70
C ALA A 39 2.21 -1.32 -9.60
N PRO A 40 2.65 -2.58 -9.37
CA PRO A 40 3.71 -2.86 -8.40
C PRO A 40 5.00 -2.09 -8.67
N ILE A 41 5.38 -1.90 -9.93
CA ILE A 41 6.60 -1.18 -10.32
C ILE A 41 6.46 0.31 -9.98
N TYR A 42 5.32 0.92 -10.32
CA TYR A 42 5.06 2.33 -10.04
C TYR A 42 5.04 2.63 -8.54
N PHE A 43 4.28 1.84 -7.76
CA PHE A 43 4.20 2.05 -6.31
C PHE A 43 5.54 1.80 -5.63
N LYS A 44 6.27 0.75 -6.01
CA LYS A 44 7.60 0.48 -5.45
C LYS A 44 8.56 1.64 -5.71
N LYS A 45 8.58 2.17 -6.94
CA LYS A 45 9.40 3.34 -7.28
C LYS A 45 9.00 4.57 -6.46
N ALA A 46 7.71 4.90 -6.44
CA ALA A 46 7.20 6.08 -5.73
C ALA A 46 7.50 6.01 -4.23
N ILE A 47 7.30 4.85 -3.58
CA ILE A 47 7.59 4.68 -2.14
C ILE A 47 9.09 4.84 -1.85
N MET A 48 9.98 4.32 -2.71
CA MET A 48 11.42 4.50 -2.53
C MET A 48 11.85 5.96 -2.65
N GLU A 49 11.17 6.74 -3.50
CA GLU A 49 11.48 8.15 -3.79
C GLU A 49 10.77 9.17 -2.87
N CYS A 50 9.68 8.80 -2.19
CA CYS A 50 8.81 9.74 -1.46
C CYS A 50 9.40 10.29 -0.15
N ASP A 51 10.25 9.52 0.54
CA ASP A 51 10.73 9.84 1.90
C ASP A 51 12.21 10.22 1.93
N GLU A 52 12.66 10.83 3.03
CA GLU A 52 14.05 11.27 3.24
C GLU A 52 15.04 10.13 2.95
N GLU A 53 16.20 10.46 2.39
CA GLU A 53 17.22 9.44 2.04
C GLU A 53 17.69 8.64 3.26
N TRP A 54 17.54 9.20 4.46
CA TRP A 54 18.01 8.65 5.73
C TRP A 54 16.86 8.26 6.67
N ALA A 55 15.79 7.68 6.13
CA ALA A 55 14.70 7.11 6.92
C ALA A 55 15.19 6.02 7.90
N MET A 56 14.61 5.97 9.10
CA MET A 56 14.98 4.96 10.11
C MET A 56 14.34 3.61 9.81
N ASN A 57 13.07 3.62 9.36
CA ASN A 57 12.38 2.41 8.93
C ASN A 57 12.68 2.06 7.47
N LYS A 58 12.50 0.78 7.13
CA LYS A 58 12.58 0.33 5.73
C LYS A 58 11.48 1.04 4.93
N LYS A 59 11.87 1.78 3.87
CA LYS A 59 10.94 2.48 2.99
C LYS A 59 9.86 1.56 2.40
N VAL A 60 10.26 0.40 1.87
CA VAL A 60 9.32 -0.59 1.32
C VAL A 60 9.33 -1.85 2.18
N VAL A 61 8.15 -2.23 2.68
CA VAL A 61 7.89 -3.50 3.34
C VAL A 61 7.05 -4.37 2.41
N ASP A 62 7.52 -5.59 2.15
CA ASP A 62 6.83 -6.56 1.29
C ASP A 62 5.72 -7.29 2.08
N LEU A 63 4.50 -7.24 1.56
CA LEU A 63 3.30 -7.88 2.14
C LEU A 63 2.91 -9.18 1.42
N SER A 64 3.66 -9.63 0.40
CA SER A 64 3.37 -10.85 -0.36
C SER A 64 3.18 -12.12 0.49
N SER A 65 3.80 -12.16 1.68
CA SER A 65 3.75 -13.29 2.61
C SER A 65 3.09 -12.96 3.95
N LYS A 66 2.68 -11.71 4.20
CA LYS A 66 2.24 -11.24 5.53
C LYS A 66 1.23 -10.10 5.41
N ASP A 67 0.19 -10.15 6.24
CA ASP A 67 -0.79 -9.06 6.38
C ASP A 67 -0.15 -7.81 7.02
N ILE A 68 -0.70 -6.63 6.72
CA ILE A 68 -0.27 -5.32 7.26
C ILE A 68 -0.19 -5.33 8.78
N ARG A 69 -1.11 -6.03 9.45
CA ARG A 69 -1.18 -6.16 10.91
C ARG A 69 0.04 -6.83 11.55
N HIS A 70 0.77 -7.62 10.78
CA HIS A 70 1.99 -8.31 11.20
C HIS A 70 3.26 -7.63 10.67
N ALA A 71 3.12 -6.81 9.62
CA ALA A 71 4.22 -6.12 8.97
C ALA A 71 4.56 -4.78 9.65
N VAL A 72 3.54 -4.04 10.11
CA VAL A 72 3.71 -2.71 10.73
C VAL A 72 3.26 -2.75 12.20
N PRO A 73 4.11 -2.30 13.16
CA PRO A 73 3.73 -2.19 14.56
C PRO A 73 2.52 -1.28 14.79
N ARG A 74 1.67 -1.65 15.76
CA ARG A 74 0.52 -0.83 16.15
C ARG A 74 0.94 0.56 16.61
N GLY A 75 0.18 1.57 16.18
CA GLY A 75 0.32 2.96 16.63
C GLY A 75 1.20 3.83 15.73
N LEU A 76 1.86 3.25 14.72
CA LEU A 76 2.60 4.01 13.72
C LEU A 76 1.68 4.43 12.55
N PRO A 77 1.88 5.63 11.98
CA PRO A 77 1.32 5.99 10.70
C PRO A 77 1.87 5.10 9.58
N TYR A 78 1.02 4.73 8.62
CA TYR A 78 1.44 3.91 7.49
C TYR A 78 0.57 4.12 6.26
N PHE A 79 1.13 3.75 5.12
CA PHE A 79 0.45 3.54 3.86
C PHE A 79 0.60 2.06 3.48
N SER A 80 -0.46 1.43 2.99
CA SER A 80 -0.38 0.10 2.40
C SER A 80 -1.19 0.00 1.12
N VAL A 81 -0.69 -0.81 0.20
CA VAL A 81 -1.28 -1.07 -1.10
C VAL A 81 -1.18 -2.56 -1.43
N ASP A 82 -2.27 -3.15 -1.91
CA ASP A 82 -2.33 -4.51 -2.43
C ASP A 82 -2.75 -4.50 -3.91
N PHE A 83 -2.27 -5.49 -4.66
CA PHE A 83 -2.49 -5.62 -6.10
C PHE A 83 -3.37 -6.85 -6.34
N GLY A 84 -4.65 -6.61 -6.63
CA GLY A 84 -5.64 -7.66 -6.80
C GLY A 84 -5.78 -8.51 -5.54
N LEU A 85 -5.56 -9.81 -5.68
CA LEU A 85 -5.51 -10.77 -4.57
C LEU A 85 -4.07 -11.09 -4.13
N GLN A 86 -3.08 -10.51 -4.81
CA GLN A 86 -1.68 -10.64 -4.42
C GLN A 86 -1.36 -9.57 -3.36
N GLY A 87 -0.55 -9.95 -2.37
CA GLY A 87 -0.05 -8.98 -1.39
C GLY A 87 0.81 -7.92 -2.09
N GLY A 88 0.80 -6.70 -1.58
CA GLY A 88 1.58 -5.61 -2.15
C GLY A 88 2.65 -5.07 -1.21
N PHE A 89 2.59 -3.77 -0.94
CA PHE A 89 3.62 -3.05 -0.19
C PHE A 89 3.02 -2.28 0.98
N ALA A 90 3.83 -2.11 2.01
CA ALA A 90 3.60 -1.13 3.06
C ALA A 90 4.77 -0.17 3.19
N HIS A 91 4.46 1.02 3.67
CA HIS A 91 5.41 2.07 4.00
C HIS A 91 5.01 2.66 5.35
N VAL A 92 5.94 2.65 6.30
CA VAL A 92 5.76 3.38 7.56
C VAL A 92 6.04 4.85 7.25
N ILE A 93 5.10 5.73 7.56
CA ILE A 93 5.23 7.15 7.22
C ILE A 93 6.01 7.85 8.34
N GLU A 94 7.16 8.41 7.99
CA GLU A 94 8.03 9.19 8.88
C GLU A 94 8.00 10.67 8.47
N ASN A 95 7.87 11.57 9.46
CA ASN A 95 8.01 13.04 9.35
C ASN A 95 8.03 13.66 10.75
#